data_AF-A0A937SDX1-F1
#
_entry.id   AF-A0A937SDX1-F1
#
_cell.length_a   1.000
_cell.length_b   1.000
_cell.length_c   1.000
_cell.angle_alpha   90.00
_cell.angle_beta   90.00
_cell.angle_gamma   90.00
#
_symmetry.space_group_name_H-M   'P 1'
#
loop_
_entity.id
_entity.type
_entity.pdbx_description
1 polymer ?
#
loop_
_entity_poly.entity_id
_entity_poly.type
_entity_poly.pdbx_seq_one_letter_code
_entity_poly.pdbx_strand_id
1 'polypeptide(L)'
;MAQVHKRLTTEQVKVLLKGYCQGLLDRSAIEEVLGIGRSRLFALLKEYRYNPDRFSITYQRRSRPRLPSRVEAEIEKELMLDKNLIDDTTLPITDYNYAAIRDRLAKRGVTVSSPTI
;
A
#
# COMPACT_ATOMS: atom_id res chain seq x y z
N MET A 1 10.81 -9.90 8.42
CA MET A 1 9.96 -8.92 9.14
C MET A 1 8.52 -9.42 9.18
N ALA A 2 8.14 -10.17 10.21
CA ALA A 2 6.78 -10.71 10.32
C ALA A 2 5.81 -9.61 10.79
N GLN A 3 4.71 -9.41 10.07
CA GLN A 3 3.69 -8.44 10.44
C GLN A 3 2.91 -8.95 11.66
N VAL A 4 2.83 -8.16 12.74
CA VAL A 4 2.17 -8.54 14.01
C VAL A 4 0.75 -9.07 13.80
N HIS A 5 -0.02 -8.43 12.91
CA HIS A 5 -1.41 -8.82 12.59
C HIS A 5 -1.54 -10.17 11.89
N LYS A 6 -0.44 -10.79 11.42
CA LYS A 6 -0.43 -12.15 10.88
C LYS A 6 -0.11 -13.20 11.94
N ARG A 7 0.51 -12.80 13.06
CA ARG A 7 0.98 -13.69 14.13
C ARG A 7 0.07 -13.71 15.35
N LEU A 8 -0.52 -12.56 15.67
CA LEU A 8 -1.31 -12.35 16.87
C LEU A 8 -2.66 -11.75 16.49
N THR A 9 -3.69 -12.16 17.24
CA THR A 9 -5.01 -11.55 17.13
C THR A 9 -5.05 -10.22 17.90
N THR A 10 -6.02 -9.37 17.57
CA THR A 10 -6.25 -8.12 18.31
C THR A 10 -6.41 -8.38 19.81
N GLU A 11 -7.14 -9.41 20.20
CA GLU A 11 -7.39 -9.73 21.61
C GLU A 11 -6.11 -10.18 22.34
N GLN A 12 -5.26 -10.98 21.70
CA GLN A 12 -3.96 -11.36 22.27
C GLN A 12 -3.08 -10.12 22.52
N VAL A 13 -3.08 -9.17 21.58
CA VAL A 13 -2.33 -7.92 21.76
C VAL A 13 -2.95 -7.06 22.87
N LYS A 14 -4.27 -6.97 22.98
CA LYS A 14 -4.93 -6.25 24.09
C LYS A 14 -4.52 -6.81 25.45
N VAL A 15 -4.46 -8.14 25.60
CA VAL A 15 -4.03 -8.78 26.86
C VAL A 15 -2.58 -8.39 27.21
N LEU A 16 -1.67 -8.41 26.24
CA LEU A 16 -0.27 -8.00 26.45
C LEU A 16 -0.16 -6.51 26.84
N LEU A 17 -0.89 -5.63 26.15
CA LEU A 17 -0.91 -4.19 26.47
C LEU A 17 -1.55 -3.91 27.83
N LYS A 18 -2.57 -4.69 28.24
CA LYS A 18 -3.16 -4.62 29.57
C LYS A 18 -2.15 -5.03 30.64
N GLY A 19 -1.43 -6.14 30.44
CA GLY A 19 -0.37 -6.61 31.34
C GLY A 19 0.75 -5.57 31.52
N TYR A 20 1.12 -4.88 30.43
CA TYR A 20 2.05 -3.73 30.51
C TYR A 20 1.53 -2.61 31.40
N CYS A 21 0.27 -2.20 31.19
CA CYS A 21 -0.33 -1.09 31.93
C CYS A 21 -0.52 -1.41 33.42
N GLN A 22 -0.61 -2.70 33.76
CA GLN A 22 -0.70 -3.20 35.14
C GLN A 22 0.68 -3.43 35.79
N GLY A 23 1.78 -3.24 35.06
CA GLY A 23 3.14 -3.47 35.56
C GLY A 23 3.52 -4.95 35.70
N LEU A 24 2.73 -5.87 35.11
CA LEU A 24 2.99 -7.31 35.13
C LEU A 24 4.01 -7.75 34.06
N LEU A 25 4.23 -6.91 33.06
CA LEU A 25 5.12 -7.18 31.94
C LEU A 25 6.05 -6.00 31.70
N ASP A 26 7.33 -6.30 31.53
CA ASP A 26 8.33 -5.32 31.17
C ASP A 26 8.26 -4.94 29.69
N ARG A 27 8.75 -3.73 29.39
CA ARG A 27 8.81 -3.22 28.02
C ARG A 27 9.55 -4.15 27.07
N SER A 28 10.71 -4.66 27.49
CA SER A 28 11.55 -5.57 26.69
C SER A 28 10.82 -6.86 26.34
N ALA A 29 10.13 -7.46 27.32
CA ALA A 29 9.36 -8.69 27.11
C ALA A 29 8.25 -8.50 26.06
N ILE A 30 7.57 -7.35 26.09
CA ILE A 30 6.50 -7.08 25.11
C ILE A 30 7.06 -6.76 23.72
N GLU A 31 8.17 -6.02 23.63
CA GLU A 31 8.86 -5.76 22.37
C GLU A 31 9.28 -7.09 21.69
N GLU A 32 9.78 -8.05 22.48
CA GLU A 32 10.17 -9.38 22.02
C GLU A 32 8.97 -10.23 21.59
N VAL A 33 7.94 -10.35 22.44
CA VAL A 33 6.73 -11.15 22.15
C VAL A 33 5.99 -10.63 20.91
N LEU A 34 5.81 -9.31 20.81
CA LEU A 34 5.18 -8.68 19.66
C LEU A 34 6.12 -8.63 18.44
N GLY A 35 7.43 -8.75 18.62
CA GLY A 35 8.43 -8.58 17.58
C GLY A 35 8.42 -7.17 16.97
N ILE A 36 8.25 -6.14 17.80
CA ILE A 36 8.18 -4.73 17.38
C ILE A 36 9.18 -3.88 18.13
N GLY A 37 9.66 -2.82 17.48
CA GLY A 37 10.50 -1.82 18.14
C GLY A 37 9.72 -0.87 19.05
N ARG A 38 10.45 -0.21 19.95
CA ARG A 38 9.98 0.77 20.93
C ARG A 38 8.94 1.75 20.39
N SER A 39 9.21 2.41 19.27
CA SER A 39 8.31 3.44 18.71
C SER A 39 6.93 2.89 18.37
N ARG A 40 6.88 1.67 17.84
CA ARG A 40 5.62 1.01 17.48
C ARG A 40 4.85 0.55 18.72
N LEU A 41 5.56 0.07 19.75
CA LEU A 41 4.95 -0.28 21.03
C LEU A 41 4.24 0.94 21.65
N PHE A 42 4.91 2.09 21.72
CA PHE A 42 4.29 3.30 22.27
C PHE A 42 3.12 3.84 21.43
N ALA A 43 3.18 3.70 20.10
CA ALA A 43 2.05 4.03 19.23
C ALA A 43 0.82 3.16 19.54
N LEU A 44 1.02 1.84 19.65
CA LEU A 44 -0.06 0.90 20.00
C LEU A 44 -0.60 1.15 21.40
N LEU A 45 0.26 1.43 22.37
CA LEU A 45 -0.15 1.79 23.73
C LEU A 45 -0.98 3.06 23.77
N LYS A 46 -0.63 4.07 22.97
CA LYS A 46 -1.40 5.32 22.88
C LYS A 46 -2.80 5.06 22.33
N GLU A 47 -2.92 4.28 21.26
CA GLU A 47 -4.21 3.91 20.68
C GLU A 47 -5.05 3.06 21.64
N TYR A 48 -4.43 2.05 22.28
CA TYR A 48 -5.09 1.20 23.26
C TYR A 48 -5.61 1.99 24.46
N ARG A 49 -4.81 2.93 25.01
CA ARG A 49 -5.24 3.79 26.14
C ARG A 49 -6.33 4.77 25.77
N TYR A 50 -6.38 5.22 24.51
CA TYR A 50 -7.41 6.14 24.05
C TYR A 50 -8.79 5.47 23.97
N ASN A 51 -8.86 4.24 23.43
CA ASN A 51 -10.09 3.47 23.38
C ASN A 51 -9.79 1.96 23.31
N PRO A 52 -9.77 1.26 24.47
CA PRO A 52 -9.49 -0.17 24.52
C PRO A 52 -10.49 -1.03 23.74
N ASP A 53 -11.76 -0.64 23.72
CA ASP A 53 -12.84 -1.41 23.10
C ASP A 53 -12.74 -1.40 21.56
N ARG A 54 -12.42 -0.23 21.00
CA ARG A 54 -12.24 -0.05 19.54
C ARG A 54 -10.83 -0.37 19.04
N PHE A 55 -9.88 -0.68 19.91
CA PHE A 55 -8.52 -1.00 19.50
C PHE A 55 -8.50 -2.22 18.58
N SER A 56 -7.81 -2.11 17.45
CA SER A 56 -7.59 -3.23 16.53
C SER A 56 -6.25 -3.13 15.81
N ILE A 57 -5.57 -4.28 15.66
CA ILE A 57 -4.35 -4.39 14.84
C ILE A 57 -4.64 -4.92 13.43
N THR A 58 -5.90 -5.24 13.11
CA THR A 58 -6.27 -5.79 11.80
C THR A 58 -5.96 -4.79 10.70
N TYR A 59 -5.00 -5.15 9.85
CA TYR A 59 -4.67 -4.36 8.67
C TYR A 59 -5.74 -4.58 7.59
N GLN A 60 -6.59 -3.58 7.35
CA GLN A 60 -7.55 -3.58 6.25
C GLN A 60 -7.06 -2.63 5.15
N ARG A 61 -6.49 -3.17 4.07
CA ARG A 61 -6.20 -2.38 2.87
C ARG A 61 -7.49 -2.22 2.08
N ARG A 62 -8.08 -1.02 2.09
CA ARG A 62 -9.05 -0.60 1.07
C ARG A 62 -8.28 -0.21 -0.17
N SER A 63 -7.83 -1.17 -0.98
CA SER A 63 -7.31 -0.83 -2.30
C SER A 63 -8.45 -0.25 -3.13
N ARG A 64 -8.20 0.87 -3.81
CA ARG A 64 -9.13 1.33 -4.85
C ARG A 64 -9.31 0.21 -5.89
N PRO A 65 -10.50 0.07 -6.48
CA PRO A 65 -10.72 -0.94 -7.52
C PRO A 65 -9.76 -0.72 -8.70
N ARG A 66 -9.56 -1.79 -9.49
CA ARG A 66 -8.81 -1.78 -10.76
C ARG A 66 -9.22 -0.58 -11.62
N LEU A 67 -8.31 -0.14 -12.50
CA LEU A 67 -8.61 0.91 -13.48
C LEU A 67 -9.94 0.55 -14.19
N PRO A 68 -10.84 1.52 -14.42
CA PRO A 68 -12.05 1.24 -15.19
C PRO A 68 -11.66 0.63 -16.53
N SER A 69 -12.34 -0.43 -16.98
CA SER A 69 -11.96 -1.16 -18.21
C SER A 69 -11.87 -0.26 -19.44
N ARG A 70 -12.67 0.82 -19.49
CA ARG A 70 -12.56 1.87 -20.53
C ARG A 70 -11.20 2.56 -20.54
N VAL A 71 -10.67 2.88 -19.36
CA VAL A 71 -9.37 3.55 -19.21
C VAL A 71 -8.24 2.60 -19.62
N GLU A 72 -8.31 1.32 -19.22
CA GLU A 72 -7.34 0.29 -19.64
C GLU A 72 -7.32 0.12 -21.17
N ALA A 73 -8.48 0.04 -21.82
CA ALA A 73 -8.57 -0.10 -23.27
C ALA A 73 -7.99 1.11 -24.05
N GLU A 74 -8.18 2.33 -23.54
CA GLU A 74 -7.58 3.53 -24.15
C GLU A 74 -6.05 3.56 -23.96
N ILE A 75 -5.55 3.13 -22.80
CA ILE A 75 -4.11 2.99 -22.54
C ILE A 75 -3.50 1.97 -23.51
N GLU A 76 -4.11 0.79 -23.63
CA GLU A 76 -3.65 -0.27 -24.52
C GLU A 76 -3.58 0.20 -25.98
N LYS A 77 -4.62 0.91 -26.45
CA LYS A 77 -4.65 1.47 -27.80
C LYS A 77 -3.49 2.42 -28.06
N GLU A 78 -3.17 3.31 -27.13
CA GLU A 78 -2.05 4.25 -27.28
C GLU A 78 -0.68 3.57 -27.20
N LEU A 79 -0.55 2.54 -26.36
CA LEU A 79 0.67 1.73 -26.28
C LEU A 79 0.93 0.98 -27.59
N MET A 80 -0.11 0.45 -28.24
CA MET A 80 0.03 -0.23 -29.54
C MET A 80 0.47 0.73 -30.65
N LEU A 81 0.03 2.00 -30.60
CA LEU A 81 0.51 3.02 -31.54
C LEU A 81 2.00 3.32 -31.35
N ASP A 82 2.44 3.49 -30.10
CA ASP A 82 3.85 3.73 -29.79
C ASP A 82 4.71 2.51 -30.14
N LYS A 83 4.20 1.30 -29.90
CA LYS A 83 4.86 0.05 -30.28
C LYS A 83 5.10 -0.01 -31.79
N ASN A 84 4.10 0.36 -32.60
CA ASN A 84 4.26 0.39 -34.06
C ASN A 84 5.36 1.38 -34.51
N LEU A 85 5.60 2.46 -33.76
CA LEU A 85 6.69 3.41 -34.06
C LEU A 85 8.07 2.83 -33.70
N ILE A 86 8.13 2.01 -32.65
CA ILE A 86 9.37 1.32 -32.23
C ILE A 86 9.69 0.17 -33.19
N ASP A 87 8.66 -0.56 -33.64
CA ASP A 87 8.80 -1.67 -34.57
C ASP A 87 9.17 -1.19 -35.99
N ASP A 88 8.97 0.11 -36.30
CA ASP A 88 9.39 0.74 -37.54
C ASP A 88 10.90 1.03 -37.54
N THR A 89 11.66 0.18 -38.24
CA THR A 89 13.13 0.28 -38.35
C THR A 89 13.63 1.50 -39.12
N THR A 90 12.73 2.26 -39.77
CA THR A 90 13.08 3.52 -40.45
C THR A 90 13.14 4.70 -39.47
N LEU A 91 12.52 4.57 -38.30
CA LEU A 91 12.48 5.59 -37.27
C LEU A 91 13.57 5.31 -36.22
N PRO A 92 14.32 6.32 -35.77
CA PRO A 92 15.30 6.16 -34.70
C PRO A 92 14.61 6.20 -33.31
N ILE A 93 13.59 5.37 -33.13
CA ILE A 93 12.80 5.28 -31.89
C ILE A 93 12.94 3.85 -31.36
N THR A 94 13.48 3.72 -30.15
CA THR A 94 13.77 2.42 -29.54
C THR A 94 12.89 2.11 -28.32
N ASP A 95 12.25 3.13 -27.76
CA ASP A 95 11.60 3.06 -26.46
C ASP A 95 10.24 3.76 -26.46
N TYR A 96 9.37 3.31 -25.55
CA TYR A 96 8.06 3.92 -25.30
C TYR A 96 8.20 5.32 -24.72
N ASN A 97 7.43 6.26 -25.25
CA ASN A 97 7.32 7.60 -24.71
C ASN A 97 6.04 7.73 -23.85
N TYR A 98 6.12 7.27 -22.60
CA TYR A 98 5.01 7.33 -21.65
C TYR A 98 4.50 8.75 -21.34
N ALA A 99 5.35 9.77 -21.48
CA ALA A 99 4.93 11.16 -21.33
C ALA A 99 4.02 11.57 -22.50
N ALA A 100 4.40 11.22 -23.73
CA ALA A 100 3.58 11.46 -24.91
C ALA A 100 2.26 10.68 -24.86
N ILE A 101 2.29 9.41 -24.46
CA ILE A 101 1.07 8.59 -24.28
C ILE A 101 0.13 9.23 -23.26
N ARG A 102 0.65 9.64 -22.10
CA ARG A 102 -0.13 10.33 -21.06
C ARG A 102 -0.79 11.60 -21.60
N ASP A 103 -0.04 12.42 -22.33
CA ASP A 103 -0.55 13.67 -22.87
C ASP A 103 -1.62 13.44 -23.96
N ARG A 104 -1.49 12.37 -24.75
CA ARG A 104 -2.54 11.92 -25.71
C ARG A 104 -3.80 11.42 -25.00
N LEU A 105 -3.66 10.64 -23.94
CA LEU A 105 -4.78 10.18 -23.10
C LEU A 105 -5.51 11.35 -22.43
N ALA A 106 -4.77 12.34 -21.92
CA ALA A 106 -5.35 13.53 -21.30
C ALA A 106 -6.23 14.32 -22.29
N LYS A 107 -5.83 14.42 -23.56
CA LYS A 107 -6.65 15.05 -24.62
C LYS A 107 -7.96 14.30 -24.88
N ARG A 108 -8.04 13.01 -24.58
CA ARG A 108 -9.26 12.19 -24.67
C ARG A 108 -10.09 12.17 -23.38
N GLY A 109 -9.71 12.99 -22.40
CA GLY A 109 -10.37 13.05 -21.09
C GLY A 109 -10.00 11.90 -20.15
N VAL A 110 -8.94 11.16 -20.45
CA VAL A 110 -8.41 10.08 -19.59
C VAL A 110 -7.19 10.61 -18.85
N THR A 111 -7.37 11.02 -17.59
CA THR A 111 -6.28 11.52 -16.74
C THR A 111 -5.70 10.40 -15.90
N VAL A 112 -4.50 9.95 -16.27
CA VAL A 112 -3.72 8.93 -15.55
C VAL A 112 -2.28 9.40 -15.33
N SER A 113 -1.61 8.84 -14.33
CA SER A 113 -0.19 9.14 -14.08
C SER A 113 0.71 8.25 -14.93
N SER A 114 1.94 8.69 -15.23
CA SER A 114 2.87 7.88 -16.04
C SER A 114 3.15 6.48 -15.45
N PRO A 115 3.29 6.28 -14.11
CA PRO A 115 3.42 4.94 -13.53
C PRO A 115 2.17 4.06 -13.64
N THR A 116 1.03 4.62 -14.08
CA THR A 116 -0.21 3.88 -14.31
C THR A 116 -0.28 3.28 -15.71
N ILE A 117 0.47 3.85 -16.65
CA ILE A 117 0.59 3.43 -18.05
C ILE A 117 1.70 2.39 -18.13
#